data_AF-A0A1E3XDB6-F1
#
_entry.id   AF-A0A1E3XDB6-F1
#
_cell.length_a   1.000
_cell.length_b   1.000
_cell.length_c   1.000
_cell.angle_alpha   90.00
_cell.angle_beta   90.00
_cell.angle_gamma   90.00
#
_symmetry.space_group_name_H-M   'P 1'
#
loop_
_entity.id
_entity.type
_entity.pdbx_description
1 polymer ?
#
loop_
_entity_poly.entity_id
_entity_poly.type
_entity_poly.pdbx_seq_one_letter_code
_entity_poly.pdbx_strand_id
1 'polypeptide(L)'
;MDETQEKFQLRVTEDRMAVLLDCDVHTDDLDSLVEDISKELVSLGIKNPPSKEKLQRLLRFAARKDPHLVDFTIIKGKPPVPPRDGRCEWAGDFFNTGFVVDEKTDKAEYRQKLAQESITRGKLIVRQIPTKEGKDGKNVFEEVIPAEKPVTYYPEVGENVRFNMNEGAYYAEKDGRIRLTNNILTVDEVHIIQGDVDISTGNISHKGAL
;
A
#
# COMPACT_ATOMS: atom_id res chain seq x y z
N MET A 1 30.04 -44.14 20.29
CA MET A 1 28.72 -43.68 19.81
C MET A 1 29.06 -42.68 18.73
N ASP A 2 28.88 -43.07 17.48
CA ASP A 2 29.30 -42.28 16.32
C ASP A 2 28.54 -40.96 16.27
N GLU A 3 29.23 -39.87 16.57
CA GLU A 3 28.84 -38.53 16.15
C GLU A 3 29.08 -38.48 14.64
N THR A 4 28.06 -38.79 13.84
CA THR A 4 28.05 -38.45 12.42
C THR A 4 28.12 -36.93 12.35
N GLN A 5 29.32 -36.40 12.16
CA GLN A 5 29.53 -34.97 11.94
C GLN A 5 28.78 -34.61 10.65
N GLU A 6 27.59 -34.01 10.79
CA GLU A 6 26.79 -33.58 9.65
C GLU A 6 27.63 -32.57 8.85
N LYS A 7 28.03 -32.95 7.63
CA LYS A 7 28.86 -32.11 6.74
C LYS A 7 28.16 -30.80 6.37
N PHE A 8 26.85 -30.74 6.54
CA PHE A 8 26.02 -29.57 6.30
C PHE A 8 24.68 -29.73 7.01
N GLN A 9 24.01 -28.62 7.32
CA GLN A 9 22.64 -28.58 7.81
C GLN A 9 21.79 -27.73 6.86
N LEU A 10 20.62 -28.25 6.48
CA LEU A 10 19.62 -27.50 5.72
C LEU A 10 18.42 -27.19 6.58
N ARG A 11 17.98 -25.93 6.55
CA ARG A 11 16.81 -25.46 7.29
C ARG A 11 15.90 -24.64 6.40
N VAL A 12 14.62 -24.96 6.42
CA VAL A 12 13.59 -24.12 5.81
C VAL A 12 13.14 -23.09 6.84
N THR A 13 13.01 -21.83 6.43
CA THR A 13 12.52 -20.77 7.31
C THR A 13 11.07 -21.01 7.72
N GLU A 14 10.64 -20.47 8.86
CA GLU A 14 9.27 -20.66 9.39
C GLU A 14 8.19 -20.17 8.41
N ASP A 15 8.47 -19.08 7.69
CA ASP A 15 7.62 -18.51 6.64
C ASP A 15 7.67 -19.30 5.31
N ARG A 16 8.49 -20.37 5.24
CA ARG A 16 8.75 -21.19 4.05
C ARG A 16 9.30 -20.41 2.85
N MET A 17 9.85 -19.21 3.07
CA MET A 17 10.34 -18.34 1.99
C MET A 17 11.79 -18.59 1.60
N ALA A 18 12.56 -19.30 2.41
CA ALA A 18 13.96 -19.57 2.12
C ALA A 18 14.39 -20.96 2.59
N VAL A 19 15.40 -21.51 1.91
CA VAL A 19 16.21 -22.61 2.43
C VAL A 19 17.58 -22.05 2.76
N LEU A 20 17.96 -22.24 4.02
CA LEU A 20 19.23 -21.85 4.61
C LEU A 20 20.14 -23.08 4.67
N LEU A 21 21.42 -22.84 4.47
CA LEU A 21 22.49 -23.82 4.51
C LEU A 21 23.52 -23.36 5.53
N ASP A 22 23.83 -24.27 6.46
CA ASP A 22 24.98 -24.15 7.36
C ASP A 22 26.00 -25.21 6.94
N CYS A 23 27.19 -24.80 6.50
CA CYS A 23 28.25 -25.74 6.15
C CYS A 23 29.63 -25.09 6.06
N ASP A 24 30.66 -25.91 6.27
CA ASP A 24 32.04 -25.57 5.95
C ASP A 24 32.35 -25.98 4.51
N VAL A 25 32.56 -24.98 3.63
CA VAL A 25 32.82 -25.22 2.21
C VAL A 25 34.32 -25.31 1.97
N HIS A 26 34.81 -26.52 1.73
CA HIS A 26 36.15 -26.78 1.21
C HIS A 26 36.12 -26.98 -0.31
N THR A 27 37.09 -26.39 -1.02
CA THR A 27 37.14 -26.43 -2.49
C THR A 27 37.32 -27.81 -3.07
N ASP A 28 37.94 -28.72 -2.31
CA ASP A 28 38.33 -30.06 -2.77
C ASP A 28 37.12 -31.02 -2.82
N ASP A 29 36.08 -30.75 -2.02
CA ASP A 29 34.89 -31.61 -1.88
C ASP A 29 33.61 -30.94 -2.42
N LEU A 30 33.73 -29.82 -3.12
CA LEU A 30 32.58 -29.01 -3.56
C LEU A 30 31.59 -29.79 -4.42
N ASP A 31 32.09 -30.67 -5.30
CA ASP A 31 31.23 -31.44 -6.20
C ASP A 31 30.40 -32.46 -5.42
N SER A 32 31.01 -33.18 -4.46
CA SER A 32 30.28 -34.11 -3.57
C SER A 32 29.27 -33.36 -2.70
N LEU A 33 29.65 -32.22 -2.14
CA LEU A 33 28.77 -31.39 -1.31
C LEU A 33 27.53 -30.92 -2.09
N VAL A 34 27.71 -30.48 -3.35
CA VAL A 34 26.59 -30.09 -4.23
C VAL A 34 25.68 -31.28 -4.52
N GLU A 35 26.22 -32.48 -4.70
CA GLU A 35 25.40 -33.68 -4.90
C GLU A 35 24.55 -34.02 -3.67
N ASP A 36 25.16 -33.96 -2.48
CA ASP A 36 24.48 -34.30 -1.23
C ASP A 36 23.42 -33.26 -0.88
N ILE A 37 23.72 -31.95 -1.03
CA ILE A 37 22.73 -30.87 -0.90
C ILE A 37 21.60 -31.06 -1.91
N SER A 38 21.90 -31.43 -3.16
CA SER A 38 20.86 -31.62 -4.18
C SER A 38 19.92 -32.78 -3.83
N LYS A 39 20.44 -33.87 -3.27
CA LYS A 39 19.62 -35.00 -2.80
C LYS A 39 18.77 -34.60 -1.60
N GLU A 40 19.34 -33.87 -0.65
CA GLU A 40 18.63 -33.44 0.56
C GLU A 40 17.55 -32.40 0.24
N LEU A 41 17.75 -31.51 -0.73
CA LEU A 41 16.70 -30.60 -1.19
C LEU A 41 15.49 -31.37 -1.74
N VAL A 42 15.71 -32.48 -2.43
CA VAL A 42 14.64 -33.33 -2.96
C VAL A 42 13.95 -34.10 -1.82
N SER A 43 14.70 -34.60 -0.83
CA SER A 43 14.12 -35.29 0.34
C SER A 43 13.27 -34.34 1.19
N LEU A 44 13.67 -33.07 1.30
CA LEU A 44 12.91 -31.99 1.95
C LEU A 44 11.63 -31.58 1.19
N GLY A 45 11.41 -32.08 -0.03
CA GLY A 45 10.21 -31.80 -0.82
C GLY A 45 10.26 -30.51 -1.65
N ILE A 46 11.46 -29.95 -1.87
CA ILE A 46 11.65 -28.79 -2.75
C ILE A 46 11.39 -29.22 -4.20
N LYS A 47 10.31 -28.71 -4.80
CA LYS A 47 9.89 -29.10 -6.16
C LYS A 47 10.80 -28.59 -7.27
N ASN A 48 11.44 -27.44 -7.07
CA ASN A 48 12.26 -26.78 -8.08
C ASN A 48 13.63 -26.38 -7.52
N PRO A 49 14.49 -27.35 -7.19
CA PRO A 49 15.81 -27.06 -6.66
C PRO A 49 16.68 -26.38 -7.73
N PRO A 50 17.63 -25.51 -7.33
CA PRO A 50 18.59 -24.92 -8.24
C PRO A 50 19.44 -26.00 -8.94
N SER A 51 19.83 -25.74 -10.19
CA SER A 51 20.72 -26.66 -10.92
C SER A 51 22.06 -26.83 -10.20
N LYS A 52 22.67 -28.01 -10.34
CA LYS A 52 24.00 -28.32 -9.75
C LYS A 52 25.03 -27.24 -10.09
N GLU A 53 25.07 -26.78 -11.35
CA GLU A 53 25.94 -25.68 -11.80
C GLU A 53 25.71 -24.37 -11.05
N LYS A 54 24.44 -24.03 -10.79
CA LYS A 54 24.08 -22.80 -10.08
C LYS A 54 24.45 -22.88 -8.60
N LEU A 55 24.20 -24.03 -7.95
CA LEU A 55 24.62 -24.30 -6.58
C LEU A 55 26.14 -24.24 -6.44
N GLN A 56 26.87 -24.94 -7.31
CA GLN A 56 28.33 -24.96 -7.31
C GLN A 56 28.89 -23.53 -7.47
N ARG A 57 28.31 -22.73 -8.37
CA ARG A 57 28.72 -21.33 -8.55
C ARG A 57 28.42 -20.47 -7.31
N LEU A 58 27.26 -20.65 -6.69
CA LEU A 58 26.86 -19.92 -5.47
C LEU A 58 27.79 -20.25 -4.30
N LEU A 59 28.01 -21.54 -4.03
CA LEU A 59 28.86 -22.00 -2.93
C LEU A 59 30.32 -21.60 -3.16
N ARG A 60 30.86 -21.76 -4.38
CA ARG A 60 32.22 -21.31 -4.72
C ARG A 60 32.40 -19.81 -4.52
N PHE A 61 31.38 -19.01 -4.86
CA PHE A 61 31.41 -17.56 -4.64
C PHE A 61 31.35 -17.21 -3.16
N ALA A 62 30.47 -17.88 -2.39
CA ALA A 62 30.33 -17.66 -0.96
C ALA A 62 31.60 -18.05 -0.19
N ALA A 63 32.17 -19.21 -0.48
CA ALA A 63 33.38 -19.75 0.13
C ALA A 63 34.62 -18.86 -0.04
N ARG A 64 34.68 -18.05 -1.11
CA ARG A 64 35.75 -17.06 -1.30
C ARG A 64 35.70 -15.93 -0.28
N LYS A 65 34.49 -15.60 0.20
CA LYS A 65 34.27 -14.54 1.18
C LYS A 65 34.33 -15.10 2.59
N ASP A 66 33.62 -16.19 2.83
CA ASP A 66 33.61 -16.92 4.07
C ASP A 66 33.42 -18.41 3.78
N PRO A 67 34.40 -19.27 4.09
CA PRO A 67 34.25 -20.72 3.95
C PRO A 67 33.25 -21.30 4.96
N HIS A 68 32.99 -20.63 6.08
CA HIS A 68 32.01 -21.05 7.07
C HIS A 68 30.66 -20.37 6.76
N LEU A 69 29.77 -21.10 6.09
CA LEU A 69 28.45 -20.59 5.75
C LEU A 69 27.51 -20.83 6.93
N VAL A 70 26.87 -19.76 7.41
CA VAL A 70 25.82 -19.80 8.44
C VAL A 70 24.62 -19.00 7.93
N ASP A 71 23.43 -19.59 8.06
CA ASP A 71 22.16 -19.10 7.53
C ASP A 71 22.25 -18.70 6.04
N PHE A 72 23.07 -19.40 5.26
CA PHE A 72 23.34 -19.02 3.88
C PHE A 72 22.16 -19.41 2.98
N THR A 73 21.48 -18.43 2.41
CA THR A 73 20.30 -18.68 1.59
C THR A 73 20.64 -19.28 0.23
N ILE A 74 20.32 -20.55 0.01
CA ILE A 74 20.52 -21.26 -1.26
C ILE A 74 19.29 -21.25 -2.17
N ILE A 75 18.09 -21.11 -1.59
CA ILE A 75 16.81 -21.04 -2.32
C ILE A 75 15.97 -19.93 -1.75
N LYS A 76 15.31 -19.17 -2.64
CA LYS A 76 14.36 -18.11 -2.27
C LYS A 76 13.03 -18.34 -2.98
N GLY A 77 11.96 -18.28 -2.21
CA GLY A 77 10.61 -18.10 -2.73
C GLY A 77 10.45 -16.75 -3.42
N LYS A 78 9.34 -16.60 -4.12
CA LYS A 78 8.89 -15.36 -4.74
C LYS A 78 7.83 -14.74 -3.83
N PRO A 79 8.11 -13.67 -3.07
CA PRO A 79 7.09 -13.07 -2.22
C PRO A 79 5.94 -12.52 -3.07
N PRO A 80 4.71 -12.45 -2.54
CA PRO A 80 3.61 -11.81 -3.23
C PRO A 80 3.92 -10.32 -3.45
N VAL A 81 3.42 -9.78 -4.56
CA VAL A 81 3.45 -8.33 -4.82
C VAL A 81 2.18 -7.74 -4.25
N PRO A 82 2.26 -6.77 -3.33
CA PRO A 82 1.07 -6.18 -2.71
C PRO A 82 0.21 -5.44 -3.77
N PRO A 83 -1.12 -5.39 -3.55
CA PRO A 83 -2.02 -4.63 -4.39
C PRO A 83 -1.80 -3.11 -4.22
N ARG A 84 -2.51 -2.32 -5.03
CA ARG A 84 -2.72 -0.91 -4.74
C ARG A 84 -4.20 -0.68 -4.46
N ASP A 85 -4.49 -0.13 -3.29
CA ASP A 85 -5.84 0.24 -2.91
C ASP A 85 -6.38 1.35 -3.80
N GLY A 86 -7.69 1.33 -3.96
CA GLY A 86 -8.45 2.39 -4.58
C GLY A 86 -8.47 3.58 -3.63
N ARG A 87 -8.22 4.78 -4.17
CA ARG A 87 -8.17 6.00 -3.35
C ARG A 87 -8.84 7.17 -4.04
N CYS A 88 -9.17 8.17 -3.25
CA CYS A 88 -9.65 9.45 -3.73
C CYS A 88 -8.50 10.45 -3.88
N GLU A 89 -8.46 11.13 -5.02
CA GLU A 89 -7.62 12.31 -5.24
C GLU A 89 -8.53 13.55 -5.27
N TRP A 90 -8.51 14.32 -4.19
CA TRP A 90 -9.34 15.52 -4.05
C TRP A 90 -8.75 16.67 -4.86
N ALA A 91 -9.60 17.41 -5.56
CA ALA A 91 -9.19 18.54 -6.40
C ALA A 91 -8.84 19.80 -5.59
N GLY A 92 -9.13 19.79 -4.29
CA GLY A 92 -8.87 20.87 -3.37
C GLY A 92 -8.84 20.36 -1.93
N ASP A 93 -8.42 21.24 -1.03
CA ASP A 93 -8.33 20.92 0.39
C ASP A 93 -9.67 21.22 1.09
N PHE A 94 -10.66 20.36 0.85
CA PHE A 94 -12.05 20.60 1.26
C PHE A 94 -12.34 20.30 2.73
N PHE A 95 -11.46 19.54 3.40
CA PHE A 95 -11.73 18.97 4.72
C PHE A 95 -10.68 19.32 5.76
N ASN A 96 -9.75 20.23 5.45
CA ASN A 96 -8.74 20.66 6.41
C ASN A 96 -9.38 21.29 7.65
N THR A 97 -8.83 20.96 8.81
CA THR A 97 -9.26 21.52 10.08
C THR A 97 -8.30 22.63 10.49
N GLY A 98 -8.80 23.86 10.60
CA GLY A 98 -8.03 24.98 11.14
C GLY A 98 -8.30 26.32 10.45
N PHE A 99 -7.51 27.33 10.81
CA PHE A 99 -7.60 28.69 10.30
C PHE A 99 -6.28 29.09 9.63
N VAL A 100 -6.36 29.97 8.64
CA VAL A 100 -5.17 30.52 7.98
C VAL A 100 -4.33 31.23 9.04
N VAL A 101 -3.02 31.00 9.04
CA VAL A 101 -2.07 31.70 9.93
C VAL A 101 -1.38 32.78 9.12
N ASP A 102 -1.34 34.00 9.65
CA ASP A 102 -0.58 35.09 9.05
C ASP A 102 0.93 34.85 9.24
N GLU A 103 1.63 34.58 8.13
CA GLU A 103 3.07 34.28 8.12
C GLU A 103 3.96 35.39 8.73
N LYS A 104 3.47 36.63 8.80
CA LYS A 104 4.23 37.76 9.37
C LYS A 104 4.05 37.92 10.87
N THR A 105 2.89 37.52 11.40
CA THR A 105 2.52 37.75 12.80
C THR A 105 2.37 36.47 13.60
N ASP A 106 2.40 35.31 12.94
CA ASP A 106 2.15 33.97 13.47
C ASP A 106 0.81 33.87 14.23
N LYS A 107 -0.15 34.75 13.87
CA LYS A 107 -1.49 34.79 14.46
C LYS A 107 -2.48 34.11 13.52
N ALA A 108 -3.30 33.23 14.10
CA ALA A 108 -4.41 32.62 13.40
C ALA A 108 -5.47 33.68 13.03
N GLU A 109 -5.80 33.76 11.75
CA GLU A 109 -6.88 34.60 11.24
C GLU A 109 -8.20 33.80 11.32
N TYR A 110 -8.86 33.86 12.47
CA TYR A 110 -10.10 33.12 12.75
C TYR A 110 -11.28 33.41 11.79
N ARG A 111 -11.14 34.41 10.90
CA ARG A 111 -12.12 34.73 9.85
C ARG A 111 -11.95 33.88 8.60
N GLN A 112 -10.77 33.30 8.38
CA GLN A 112 -10.45 32.48 7.21
C GLN A 112 -10.15 31.05 7.65
N LYS A 113 -11.02 30.12 7.25
CA LYS A 113 -10.74 28.69 7.41
C LYS A 113 -9.69 28.24 6.40
N LEU A 114 -8.91 27.22 6.77
CA LEU A 114 -7.96 26.56 5.86
C LEU A 114 -8.68 25.76 4.77
N ALA A 115 -9.81 25.14 5.10
CA ALA A 115 -10.57 24.37 4.12
C ALA A 115 -11.20 25.26 3.05
N GLN A 116 -10.97 24.91 1.79
CA GLN A 116 -11.63 25.53 0.64
C GLN A 116 -13.04 24.95 0.47
N GLU A 117 -13.89 25.11 1.48
CA GLU A 117 -15.18 24.41 1.55
C GLU A 117 -16.13 24.78 0.39
N SER A 118 -15.92 25.91 -0.29
CA SER A 118 -16.76 26.38 -1.40
C SER A 118 -16.34 25.83 -2.76
N ILE A 119 -17.32 25.48 -3.60
CA ILE A 119 -17.11 25.05 -4.98
C ILE A 119 -18.11 25.67 -5.94
N THR A 120 -17.68 25.89 -7.18
CA THR A 120 -18.52 26.36 -8.29
C THR A 120 -19.07 25.17 -9.09
N ARG A 121 -20.28 25.33 -9.62
CA ARG A 121 -20.93 24.40 -10.55
C ARG A 121 -19.99 24.00 -11.68
N GLY A 122 -19.97 22.71 -11.98
CA GLY A 122 -19.18 22.10 -13.02
C GLY A 122 -17.71 21.85 -12.65
N LYS A 123 -17.26 22.26 -11.46
CA LYS A 123 -15.88 22.00 -11.01
C LYS A 123 -15.74 20.56 -10.50
N LEU A 124 -14.55 20.02 -10.72
CA LEU A 124 -14.13 18.73 -10.19
C LEU A 124 -14.04 18.79 -8.67
N ILE A 125 -14.62 17.81 -7.98
CA ILE A 125 -14.51 17.64 -6.54
C ILE A 125 -13.42 16.59 -6.23
N VAL A 126 -13.53 15.40 -6.82
CA VAL A 126 -12.63 14.29 -6.51
C VAL A 126 -12.54 13.31 -7.68
N ARG A 127 -11.36 12.70 -7.87
CA ARG A 127 -11.12 11.58 -8.79
C ARG A 127 -10.96 10.28 -8.01
N GLN A 128 -11.56 9.21 -8.53
CA GLN A 128 -11.31 7.84 -8.10
C GLN A 128 -10.06 7.34 -8.81
N ILE A 129 -9.08 6.93 -8.02
CA ILE A 129 -7.94 6.17 -8.52
C ILE A 129 -8.29 4.69 -8.32
N PRO A 130 -8.45 3.91 -9.40
CA PRO A 130 -8.85 2.51 -9.32
C PRO A 130 -7.84 1.65 -8.58
N THR A 131 -8.33 0.53 -8.03
CA THR A 131 -7.48 -0.51 -7.45
C THR A 131 -6.57 -1.12 -8.50
N LYS A 132 -5.45 -1.66 -8.04
CA LYS A 132 -4.61 -2.54 -8.84
C LYS A 132 -4.39 -3.83 -8.09
N GLU A 133 -4.71 -4.94 -8.74
CA GLU A 133 -4.46 -6.27 -8.18
C GLU A 133 -2.98 -6.46 -7.86
N GLY A 134 -2.75 -7.18 -6.76
CA GLY A 134 -1.43 -7.71 -6.42
C GLY A 134 -1.04 -8.85 -7.36
N LYS A 135 0.08 -9.50 -7.07
CA LYS A 135 0.47 -10.73 -7.76
C LYS A 135 0.82 -11.77 -6.73
N ASP A 136 0.22 -12.94 -6.86
CA ASP A 136 0.53 -14.06 -5.99
C ASP A 136 2.02 -14.40 -6.02
N GLY A 137 2.52 -14.72 -4.83
CA GLY A 137 3.84 -15.25 -4.62
C GLY A 137 3.85 -16.78 -4.69
N LYS A 138 5.03 -17.34 -4.49
CA LYS A 138 5.26 -18.77 -4.31
C LYS A 138 6.35 -19.00 -3.28
N ASN A 139 6.13 -19.92 -2.34
CA ASN A 139 7.15 -20.31 -1.37
C ASN A 139 8.16 -21.30 -1.99
N VAL A 140 9.12 -21.79 -1.21
CA VAL A 140 10.17 -22.73 -1.71
C VAL A 140 9.62 -24.10 -2.15
N PHE A 141 8.38 -24.43 -1.78
CA PHE A 141 7.68 -25.67 -2.14
C PHE A 141 6.74 -25.50 -3.36
N GLU A 142 6.80 -24.34 -4.04
CA GLU A 142 5.88 -23.92 -5.10
C GLU A 142 4.42 -23.80 -4.65
N GLU A 143 4.16 -23.70 -3.35
CA GLU A 143 2.83 -23.38 -2.82
C GLU A 143 2.54 -21.90 -3.08
N VAL A 144 1.33 -21.61 -3.57
CA VAL A 144 0.90 -20.24 -3.88
C VAL A 144 0.73 -19.46 -2.57
N ILE A 145 1.36 -18.29 -2.49
CA ILE A 145 1.12 -17.32 -1.43
C ILE A 145 0.19 -16.26 -2.02
N PRO A 146 -1.11 -16.24 -1.65
CA PRO A 146 -2.04 -15.30 -2.23
C PRO A 146 -1.61 -13.87 -1.90
N ALA A 147 -1.69 -12.99 -2.90
CA ALA A 147 -1.56 -11.56 -2.63
C ALA A 147 -2.77 -11.07 -1.83
N GLU A 148 -2.57 -10.02 -1.05
CA GLU A 148 -3.67 -9.30 -0.42
C GLU A 148 -4.63 -8.76 -1.50
N LYS A 149 -5.90 -8.68 -1.16
CA LYS A 149 -6.91 -8.09 -2.04
C LYS A 149 -6.90 -6.58 -1.88
N PRO A 150 -6.93 -5.80 -2.99
CA PRO A 150 -7.04 -4.36 -2.88
C PRO A 150 -8.35 -3.98 -2.20
N VAL A 151 -8.28 -2.96 -1.34
CA VAL A 151 -9.47 -2.33 -0.75
C VAL A 151 -9.88 -1.14 -1.61
N THR A 152 -11.18 -0.88 -1.68
CA THR A 152 -11.74 0.28 -2.39
C THR A 152 -12.54 1.12 -1.42
N TYR A 153 -12.29 2.43 -1.40
CA TYR A 153 -13.10 3.39 -0.67
C TYR A 153 -13.36 4.61 -1.56
N TYR A 154 -14.60 4.73 -2.04
CA TYR A 154 -15.08 5.89 -2.77
C TYR A 154 -16.35 6.43 -2.10
N PRO A 155 -16.51 7.76 -2.02
CA PRO A 155 -17.74 8.37 -1.52
C PRO A 155 -18.96 7.99 -2.36
N GLU A 156 -20.08 7.77 -1.71
CA GLU A 156 -21.37 7.72 -2.37
C GLU A 156 -21.73 9.11 -2.92
N VAL A 157 -22.43 9.13 -4.05
CA VAL A 157 -22.91 10.35 -4.67
C VAL A 157 -24.14 10.84 -3.91
N GLY A 158 -24.04 12.02 -3.31
CA GLY A 158 -25.16 12.69 -2.66
C GLY A 158 -25.71 13.87 -3.45
N GLU A 159 -26.47 14.73 -2.78
CA GLU A 159 -27.15 15.88 -3.39
C GLU A 159 -26.17 16.86 -4.05
N ASN A 160 -26.58 17.38 -5.22
CA ASN A 160 -25.83 18.34 -6.04
C ASN A 160 -24.44 17.89 -6.46
N VAL A 161 -24.20 16.58 -6.51
CA VAL A 161 -22.97 15.97 -7.02
C VAL A 161 -23.31 15.00 -8.14
N ARG A 162 -22.53 15.04 -9.22
CA ARG A 162 -22.64 14.08 -10.34
C ARG A 162 -21.37 13.28 -10.48
N PHE A 163 -21.51 11.97 -10.66
CA PHE A 163 -20.40 11.09 -11.00
C PHE A 163 -20.32 10.85 -12.52
N ASN A 164 -19.12 11.03 -13.08
CA ASN A 164 -18.79 10.66 -14.44
C ASN A 164 -18.03 9.32 -14.44
N MET A 165 -18.71 8.26 -14.88
CA MET A 165 -18.14 6.90 -14.89
C MET A 165 -16.93 6.78 -15.83
N ASN A 166 -16.91 7.50 -16.95
CA ASN A 166 -15.81 7.42 -17.93
C ASN A 166 -14.51 8.04 -17.39
N GLU A 167 -14.64 9.06 -16.56
CA GLU A 167 -13.50 9.77 -15.96
C GLU A 167 -13.19 9.31 -14.53
N GLY A 168 -14.08 8.52 -13.91
CA GLY A 168 -13.98 8.19 -12.49
C GLY A 168 -14.02 9.43 -11.61
N ALA A 169 -14.81 10.45 -11.95
CA ALA A 169 -14.70 11.78 -11.37
C ALA A 169 -16.05 12.33 -10.90
N TYR A 170 -16.03 13.06 -9.78
CA TYR A 170 -17.21 13.71 -9.20
C TYR A 170 -17.16 15.21 -9.49
N TYR A 171 -18.30 15.76 -9.88
CA TYR A 171 -18.44 17.17 -10.24
C TYR A 171 -19.57 17.82 -9.47
N ALA A 172 -19.40 19.09 -9.11
CA ALA A 172 -20.45 19.88 -8.50
C ALA A 172 -21.55 20.20 -9.52
N GLU A 173 -22.82 19.97 -9.18
CA GLU A 173 -23.95 20.36 -10.02
C GLU A 173 -24.46 21.78 -9.74
N LYS A 174 -24.10 22.32 -8.58
CA LYS A 174 -24.46 23.66 -8.09
C LYS A 174 -23.26 24.36 -7.46
N ASP A 175 -23.37 25.68 -7.31
CA ASP A 175 -22.49 26.46 -6.45
C ASP A 175 -22.87 26.18 -4.99
N GLY A 176 -21.88 25.94 -4.12
CA GLY A 176 -22.20 25.59 -2.75
C GLY A 176 -20.99 25.19 -1.92
N ARG A 177 -21.28 24.57 -0.77
CA ARG A 177 -20.28 24.09 0.19
C ARG A 177 -20.18 22.56 0.13
N ILE A 178 -18.98 22.03 -0.04
CA ILE A 178 -18.73 20.59 -0.05
C ILE A 178 -18.86 20.04 1.37
N ARG A 179 -19.57 18.91 1.49
CA ARG A 179 -19.71 18.15 2.74
C ARG A 179 -19.50 16.67 2.45
N LEU A 180 -18.75 16.00 3.33
CA LEU A 180 -18.61 14.55 3.33
C LEU A 180 -19.09 14.04 4.68
N THR A 181 -20.18 13.27 4.70
CA THR A 181 -20.76 12.75 5.95
C THR A 181 -21.25 11.33 5.72
N ASN A 182 -20.88 10.40 6.59
CA ASN A 182 -21.21 8.97 6.46
C ASN A 182 -20.86 8.40 5.07
N ASN A 183 -19.70 8.79 4.53
CA ASN A 183 -19.25 8.45 3.17
C ASN A 183 -20.09 9.03 2.02
N ILE A 184 -21.08 9.88 2.28
CA ILE A 184 -21.88 10.54 1.24
C ILE A 184 -21.30 11.92 0.97
N LEU A 185 -20.94 12.18 -0.29
CA LEU A 185 -20.43 13.47 -0.76
C LEU A 185 -21.58 14.32 -1.29
N THR A 186 -21.83 15.47 -0.66
CA THR A 186 -22.87 16.44 -1.07
C THR A 186 -22.26 17.81 -1.33
N VAL A 187 -23.00 18.63 -2.09
CA VAL A 187 -22.78 20.08 -2.17
C VAL A 187 -24.03 20.77 -1.62
N ASP A 188 -23.89 21.43 -0.47
CA ASP A 188 -24.96 22.21 0.12
C ASP A 188 -25.05 23.55 -0.59
N GLU A 189 -26.22 23.90 -1.14
CA GLU A 189 -26.41 25.20 -1.79
C GLU A 189 -26.20 26.33 -0.77
N VAL A 190 -25.34 27.29 -1.12
CA VAL A 190 -25.15 28.51 -0.32
C VAL A 190 -25.83 29.66 -1.05
N HIS A 191 -26.90 30.20 -0.46
CA HIS A 191 -27.48 31.45 -0.92
C HIS A 191 -26.59 32.62 -0.48
N ILE A 192 -25.93 33.25 -1.44
CA ILE A 192 -25.22 34.51 -1.23
C ILE A 192 -26.27 35.62 -1.26
N ILE A 193 -26.53 36.25 -0.11
CA ILE A 193 -27.29 37.50 -0.06
C ILE A 193 -26.37 38.60 -0.59
N GLN A 194 -26.59 39.05 -1.82
CA GLN A 194 -25.92 40.23 -2.37
C GLN A 194 -26.61 41.49 -1.85
N GLY A 195 -26.06 42.08 -0.79
CA GLY A 195 -26.47 43.36 -0.24
C GLY A 195 -25.57 43.76 0.92
N ASP A 196 -25.45 45.06 1.18
CA ASP A 196 -24.86 45.55 2.43
C ASP A 196 -25.64 44.92 3.59
N VAL A 197 -24.96 44.19 4.47
CA VAL A 197 -25.54 43.76 5.75
C VAL A 197 -25.58 44.99 6.65
N ASP A 198 -26.53 45.87 6.40
CA ASP A 198 -26.86 46.98 7.29
C ASP A 198 -27.72 46.46 8.46
N ILE A 199 -27.48 47.01 9.65
CA ILE A 199 -28.18 46.74 10.92
C ILE A 199 -29.70 47.06 10.80
N SER A 200 -30.14 47.65 9.70
CA SER A 200 -31.52 48.01 9.42
C SER A 200 -32.41 46.87 8.90
N THR A 201 -31.87 45.69 8.56
CA THR A 201 -32.72 44.52 8.22
C THR A 201 -32.90 43.59 9.41
N GLY A 202 -33.96 43.89 10.17
CA GLY A 202 -34.40 43.09 11.30
C GLY A 202 -34.83 41.66 10.95
N ASN A 203 -34.65 40.79 11.95
CA ASN A 203 -35.21 39.44 12.10
C ASN A 203 -34.83 38.40 11.02
N ILE A 204 -33.70 37.74 11.24
CA ILE A 204 -33.49 36.38 10.72
C ILE A 204 -34.43 35.43 11.49
N SER A 205 -35.59 35.12 10.92
CA SER A 205 -36.46 34.05 11.41
C SER A 205 -35.88 32.70 11.02
N HIS A 206 -35.03 32.13 11.88
CA HIS A 206 -34.58 30.75 11.79
C HIS A 206 -35.61 29.84 12.47
N LYS A 207 -36.19 28.86 11.76
CA LYS A 207 -36.92 27.76 12.40
C LYS A 207 -35.92 26.74 12.93
N GLY A 208 -35.13 27.13 13.93
CA GLY A 208 -34.32 26.20 14.71
C GLY A 208 -35.20 25.54 15.75
N ALA A 209 -35.74 24.36 15.44
CA ALA A 209 -36.20 23.45 16.48
C ALA A 209 -34.94 22.84 17.14
N LEU A 210 -34.90 22.94 18.47
CA LEU A 210 -33.94 22.27 19.36
C LEU A 210 -33.97 20.74 19.17
#